data_AF-A0AAU2QHG3-F1
#
_entry.id   AF-A0AAU2QHG3-F1
#
_cell.length_a   1.000
_cell.length_b   1.000
_cell.length_c   1.000
_cell.angle_alpha   90.00
_cell.angle_beta   90.00
_cell.angle_gamma   90.00
#
_symmetry.space_group_name_H-M   'P 1'
#
loop_
_entity.id
_entity.type
_entity.pdbx_description
1 polymer ?
#
loop_
_entity_poly.entity_id
_entity_poly.type
_entity_poly.pdbx_seq_one_letter_code
_entity_poly.pdbx_strand_id
1 'polypeptide(L)'
;MRSKHLAALAFAALALTACRSRSDEERADPSKLDDAASLACDDFANSYKAAHTTDARVDLANKVNEWAQSSKTKGIAEGATILTRGSDGGENAWQLATYTFAQSCLDAGWKA
;
A
#
# COMPACT_ATOMS: atom_id res chain seq x y z
N MET A 1 23.48 -49.44 29.12
CA MET A 1 24.72 -49.09 28.40
C MET A 1 24.45 -47.84 27.58
N ARG A 2 25.18 -46.76 27.86
CA ARG A 2 25.06 -45.44 27.21
C ARG A 2 26.06 -45.39 26.04
N SER A 3 25.59 -45.29 24.81
CA SER A 3 26.44 -45.02 23.66
C SER A 3 26.39 -43.52 23.34
N LYS A 4 27.52 -42.85 23.62
CA LYS A 4 27.80 -41.47 23.21
C LYS A 4 28.40 -41.52 21.82
N HIS A 5 27.75 -40.92 20.82
CA HIS A 5 28.43 -40.50 19.60
C HIS A 5 28.08 -39.06 19.28
N LEU A 6 29.17 -38.31 19.09
CA LEU A 6 29.27 -36.88 18.85
C LEU A 6 28.78 -36.56 17.43
N ALA A 7 28.08 -35.44 17.28
CA ALA A 7 28.10 -34.67 16.04
C ALA A 7 28.02 -33.18 16.41
N ALA A 8 29.19 -32.57 16.55
CA ALA A 8 29.34 -31.13 16.59
C ALA A 8 29.19 -30.60 15.16
N LEU A 9 28.12 -29.83 14.92
CA LEU A 9 27.98 -29.00 13.72
C LEU A 9 28.30 -27.57 14.12
N ALA A 10 29.57 -27.23 14.05
CA ALA A 10 29.99 -25.85 13.80
C ALA A 10 29.76 -25.58 12.31
N PHE A 11 29.23 -24.40 11.93
CA PHE A 11 29.75 -23.62 10.80
C PHE A 11 29.01 -22.27 10.66
N ALA A 12 29.85 -21.22 10.59
CA ALA A 12 29.65 -19.94 9.91
C ALA A 12 28.66 -18.91 10.48
N ALA A 13 29.20 -18.06 11.36
CA ALA A 13 28.76 -16.67 11.48
C ALA A 13 29.06 -15.92 10.17
N LEU A 14 28.02 -15.58 9.41
CA LEU A 14 28.10 -14.63 8.30
C LEU A 14 27.88 -13.23 8.85
N ALA A 15 28.98 -12.52 9.06
CA ALA A 15 28.99 -11.07 9.19
C ALA A 15 28.52 -10.46 7.86
N LEU A 16 27.25 -10.04 7.78
CA LEU A 16 26.78 -9.19 6.70
C LEU A 16 27.13 -7.74 7.03
N THR A 17 28.33 -7.35 6.61
CA THR A 17 28.68 -5.97 6.30
C THR A 17 27.78 -5.48 5.15
N ALA A 18 26.58 -5.00 5.48
CA ALA A 18 25.77 -4.21 4.58
C ALA A 18 26.00 -2.72 4.86
N CYS A 19 27.19 -2.21 4.54
CA CYS A 19 27.30 -0.83 4.10
C CYS A 19 26.57 -0.73 2.75
N ARG A 20 25.28 -0.41 2.77
CA ARG A 20 24.59 0.11 1.59
C ARG A 20 24.39 1.60 1.77
N SER A 21 25.28 2.31 1.09
CA SER A 21 25.10 3.58 0.42
C SER A 21 23.95 4.44 0.93
N ARG A 22 24.34 5.54 1.56
CA ARG A 22 23.63 6.83 1.57
C ARG A 22 23.26 7.18 0.12
N SER A 23 22.14 6.64 -0.36
CA SER A 23 21.44 7.24 -1.49
C SER A 23 20.87 8.53 -0.92
N ASP A 24 21.30 9.66 -1.47
CA ASP A 24 20.57 10.91 -1.34
C ASP A 24 19.12 10.61 -1.72
N GLU A 25 18.28 10.38 -0.72
CA GLU A 25 16.85 10.45 -0.87
C GLU A 25 16.59 11.90 -1.24
N GLU A 26 16.57 12.14 -2.55
CA GLU A 26 15.85 13.26 -3.12
C GLU A 26 14.52 13.28 -2.38
N ARG A 27 14.37 14.24 -1.46
CA ARG A 27 13.23 14.28 -0.54
C ARG A 27 12.00 14.17 -1.43
N ALA A 28 11.28 13.07 -1.30
CA ALA A 28 10.13 12.82 -2.13
C ALA A 28 9.23 14.05 -2.07
N ASP A 29 8.99 14.66 -3.23
CA ASP A 29 8.15 15.83 -3.34
C ASP A 29 6.71 15.37 -3.10
N PRO A 30 6.08 15.75 -1.98
CA PRO A 30 4.74 15.28 -1.66
C PRO A 30 3.69 15.83 -2.64
N SER A 31 4.03 16.78 -3.51
CA SER A 31 3.15 17.26 -4.57
C SER A 31 3.18 16.41 -5.85
N LYS A 32 4.12 15.47 -5.96
CA LYS A 32 4.25 14.60 -7.13
C LYS A 32 3.68 13.21 -6.86
N LEU A 33 3.06 12.64 -7.88
CA LEU A 33 2.65 11.23 -7.88
C LEU A 33 3.88 10.33 -7.79
N ASP A 34 3.95 9.51 -6.76
CA ASP A 34 4.95 8.45 -6.64
C ASP A 34 4.42 7.09 -7.12
N ASP A 35 5.29 6.08 -7.16
CA ASP A 35 4.94 4.74 -7.65
C ASP A 35 3.84 4.09 -6.79
N ALA A 36 3.89 4.29 -5.47
CA ALA A 36 2.90 3.75 -4.55
C ALA A 36 1.52 4.40 -4.76
N ALA A 37 1.46 5.72 -4.97
CA ALA A 37 0.24 6.41 -5.33
C ALA A 37 -0.31 5.92 -6.68
N SER A 38 0.57 5.74 -7.67
CA SER A 38 0.17 5.26 -9.00
C SER A 38 -0.50 3.88 -8.90
N LEU A 39 0.13 2.93 -8.18
CA LEU A 39 -0.43 1.59 -7.96
C LEU A 39 -1.77 1.64 -7.22
N ALA A 40 -1.91 2.48 -6.20
CA ALA A 40 -3.16 2.65 -5.47
C ALA A 40 -4.30 3.17 -6.38
N CYS A 41 -4.00 4.16 -7.21
CA CYS A 41 -4.95 4.75 -8.15
C CYS A 41 -5.34 3.78 -9.28
N ASP A 42 -4.38 3.02 -9.81
CA ASP A 42 -4.61 1.99 -10.82
C ASP A 42 -5.49 0.86 -10.27
N ASP A 43 -5.17 0.33 -9.08
CA ASP A 43 -5.94 -0.75 -8.45
C ASP A 43 -7.39 -0.33 -8.18
N PHE A 44 -7.58 0.92 -7.72
CA PHE A 44 -8.89 1.51 -7.57
C PHE A 44 -9.64 1.61 -8.90
N ALA A 45 -9.04 2.23 -9.92
CA ALA A 45 -9.68 2.46 -11.22
C ALA A 45 -10.09 1.16 -11.92
N ASN A 46 -9.23 0.13 -11.83
CA ASN A 46 -9.46 -1.16 -12.46
C ASN A 46 -10.57 -1.97 -11.77
N SER A 47 -10.78 -1.78 -10.47
CA SER A 47 -11.61 -2.70 -9.67
C SER A 47 -12.90 -2.06 -9.14
N TYR A 48 -12.97 -0.73 -9.03
CA TYR A 48 -14.12 0.00 -8.47
C TYR A 48 -15.45 -0.40 -9.12
N LYS A 49 -15.48 -0.53 -10.44
CA LYS A 49 -16.71 -0.88 -11.18
C LYS A 49 -17.25 -2.27 -10.85
N ALA A 50 -16.44 -3.17 -10.29
CA ALA A 50 -16.87 -4.52 -9.90
C ALA A 50 -17.24 -4.61 -8.40
N ALA A 51 -16.90 -3.61 -7.58
CA ALA A 51 -17.09 -3.61 -6.14
C ALA A 51 -18.53 -3.23 -5.72
N HIS A 52 -19.51 -4.07 -6.09
CA HIS A 52 -20.92 -3.79 -5.83
C HIS A 52 -21.42 -4.24 -4.46
N THR A 53 -20.84 -5.30 -3.91
CA THR A 53 -21.16 -5.86 -2.58
C THR A 53 -20.27 -5.27 -1.50
N THR A 54 -20.72 -5.21 -0.25
CA THR A 54 -19.91 -4.75 0.89
C THR A 54 -18.54 -5.45 0.96
N ASP A 55 -18.50 -6.79 0.86
CA ASP A 55 -17.23 -7.53 0.90
C ASP A 55 -16.27 -7.09 -0.20
N ALA A 56 -16.74 -7.01 -1.45
CA ALA A 56 -15.94 -6.52 -2.57
C ALA A 56 -15.45 -5.07 -2.41
N ARG A 57 -16.22 -4.20 -1.73
CA ARG A 57 -15.79 -2.83 -1.42
C ARG A 57 -14.69 -2.83 -0.38
N VAL A 58 -14.82 -3.64 0.66
CA VAL A 58 -13.83 -3.81 1.73
C VAL A 58 -12.53 -4.38 1.15
N ASP A 59 -12.63 -5.42 0.32
CA ASP A 59 -11.48 -6.02 -0.36
C ASP A 59 -10.75 -5.01 -1.25
N LEU A 60 -11.51 -4.24 -2.04
CA LEU A 60 -10.94 -3.17 -2.86
C LEU A 60 -10.24 -2.11 -1.98
N ALA A 61 -10.90 -1.63 -0.94
CA ALA A 61 -10.34 -0.59 -0.09
C ALA A 61 -9.07 -1.06 0.61
N ASN A 62 -9.03 -2.32 1.09
CA ASN A 62 -7.83 -2.92 1.67
C ASN A 62 -6.68 -2.98 0.66
N LYS A 63 -6.94 -3.47 -0.56
CA LYS A 63 -5.93 -3.54 -1.63
C LYS A 63 -5.36 -2.16 -1.98
N VAL A 64 -6.22 -1.16 -2.14
CA VAL A 64 -5.80 0.23 -2.39
C VAL A 64 -4.95 0.77 -1.22
N ASN A 65 -5.35 0.45 0.00
CA ASN A 65 -4.68 0.93 1.21
C ASN A 65 -3.29 0.32 1.41
N GLU A 66 -3.03 -0.91 0.95
CA GLU A 66 -1.69 -1.52 0.97
C GLU A 66 -0.63 -0.63 0.28
N TRP A 67 -0.99 -0.07 -0.88
CA TRP A 67 -0.12 0.85 -1.61
C TRP A 67 -0.18 2.28 -1.05
N ALA A 68 -1.39 2.80 -0.84
CA ALA A 68 -1.59 4.20 -0.49
C ALA A 68 -0.89 4.61 0.80
N GLN A 69 -0.81 3.72 1.81
CA GLN A 69 -0.14 4.02 3.08
C GLN A 69 1.39 4.11 2.95
N SER A 70 1.97 3.56 1.89
CA SER A 70 3.40 3.66 1.60
C SER A 70 3.74 4.89 0.76
N SER A 71 2.73 5.59 0.23
CA SER A 71 2.92 6.78 -0.60
C SER A 71 3.31 7.99 0.23
N LYS A 72 4.24 8.79 -0.31
CA LYS A 72 4.62 10.12 0.18
C LYS A 72 3.84 11.23 -0.54
N THR A 73 3.05 10.89 -1.57
CA THR A 73 2.18 11.83 -2.27
C THR A 73 1.04 12.31 -1.37
N LYS A 74 0.86 13.63 -1.30
CA LYS A 74 -0.11 14.29 -0.46
C LYS A 74 -1.53 13.83 -0.79
N GLY A 75 -2.31 13.53 0.25
CA GLY A 75 -3.73 13.19 0.14
C GLY A 75 -4.03 11.72 -0.18
N ILE A 76 -3.08 10.95 -0.73
CA ILE A 76 -3.32 9.55 -1.13
C ILE A 76 -3.63 8.65 0.07
N ALA A 77 -2.79 8.66 1.11
CA ALA A 77 -3.01 7.85 2.31
C ALA A 77 -4.30 8.24 3.07
N GLU A 78 -4.62 9.53 3.11
CA GLU A 78 -5.85 10.04 3.74
C GLU A 78 -7.09 9.63 2.94
N GLY A 79 -7.07 9.82 1.62
CA GLY A 79 -8.15 9.39 0.72
C GLY A 79 -8.40 7.88 0.83
N ALA A 80 -7.35 7.05 0.90
CA ALA A 80 -7.49 5.61 1.06
C ALA A 80 -8.05 5.21 2.44
N THR A 81 -7.74 5.99 3.48
CA THR A 81 -8.35 5.82 4.81
C THR A 81 -9.86 6.12 4.76
N ILE A 82 -10.25 7.18 4.04
CA ILE A 82 -11.66 7.52 3.82
C ILE A 82 -12.34 6.40 3.01
N LEU A 83 -11.69 5.89 1.97
CA LEU A 83 -12.17 4.75 1.17
C LEU A 83 -12.45 3.52 2.04
N THR A 84 -11.50 3.16 2.92
CA THR A 84 -11.64 2.04 3.87
C THR A 84 -12.84 2.26 4.80
N ARG A 85 -12.99 3.45 5.39
CA ARG A 85 -14.15 3.77 6.26
C ARG A 85 -15.49 3.82 5.52
N GLY A 86 -15.49 4.10 4.22
CA GLY A 86 -16.70 4.09 3.40
C GLY A 86 -17.09 2.70 2.90
N SER A 87 -16.15 1.74 2.93
CA SER A 87 -16.31 0.43 2.29
C SER A 87 -17.28 -0.49 3.02
N ASP A 88 -17.35 -0.40 4.36
CA ASP A 88 -18.30 -1.12 5.21
C ASP A 88 -19.64 -0.36 5.39
N GLY A 89 -19.70 0.88 4.91
CA GLY A 89 -20.87 1.73 4.97
C GLY A 89 -21.96 1.39 3.94
N GLY A 90 -23.08 2.11 4.04
CA GLY A 90 -24.13 2.07 3.03
C GLY A 90 -23.68 2.63 1.68
N GLU A 91 -24.51 2.46 0.64
CA GLU A 91 -24.20 2.90 -0.73
C GLU A 91 -23.75 4.36 -0.85
N ASN A 92 -24.42 5.28 -0.13
CA ASN A 92 -24.05 6.69 -0.12
C ASN A 92 -22.65 6.95 0.48
N ALA A 93 -22.29 6.20 1.53
CA ALA A 93 -20.97 6.32 2.16
C ALA A 93 -19.88 5.80 1.21
N TRP A 94 -20.13 4.66 0.56
CA TRP A 94 -19.24 4.10 -0.45
C TRP A 94 -19.05 5.06 -1.64
N GLN A 95 -20.15 5.60 -2.16
CA GLN A 95 -20.11 6.54 -3.27
C GLN A 95 -19.29 7.80 -2.91
N LEU A 96 -19.52 8.39 -1.74
CA LEU A 96 -18.75 9.56 -1.31
C LEU A 96 -17.26 9.22 -1.18
N ALA A 97 -16.93 8.10 -0.53
CA ALA A 97 -15.55 7.72 -0.28
C ALA A 97 -14.77 7.41 -1.58
N THR A 98 -15.43 6.76 -2.55
CA THR A 98 -14.86 6.49 -3.88
C THR A 98 -14.62 7.77 -4.66
N TYR A 99 -15.53 8.75 -4.62
CA TYR A 99 -15.28 10.06 -5.22
C TYR A 99 -14.11 10.79 -4.54
N THR A 100 -14.04 10.78 -3.21
CA THR A 100 -12.94 11.41 -2.47
C THR A 100 -11.58 10.81 -2.83
N PHE A 101 -11.49 9.48 -2.91
CA PHE A 101 -10.23 8.84 -3.30
C PHE A 101 -9.87 9.10 -4.76
N ALA A 102 -10.85 9.00 -5.68
CA ALA A 102 -10.64 9.33 -7.09
C ALA A 102 -10.13 10.77 -7.27
N GLN A 103 -10.70 11.74 -6.54
CA GLN A 103 -10.23 13.12 -6.57
C GLN A 103 -8.80 13.25 -6.05
N SER A 104 -8.44 12.52 -4.98
CA SER A 104 -7.07 12.51 -4.46
C SER A 104 -6.06 12.01 -5.50
N CYS A 105 -6.43 11.01 -6.31
CA CYS A 105 -5.62 10.56 -7.45
C CYS A 105 -5.45 11.65 -8.51
N LEU A 106 -6.54 12.33 -8.90
CA LEU A 106 -6.49 13.39 -9.91
C LEU A 106 -5.66 14.59 -9.43
N ASP A 107 -5.81 15.00 -8.18
CA ASP A 107 -5.06 16.10 -7.57
C ASP A 107 -3.56 15.77 -7.45
N ALA A 108 -3.23 14.50 -7.24
CA ALA A 108 -1.86 13.99 -7.28
C ALA A 108 -1.26 13.97 -8.70
N GLY A 109 -2.08 14.19 -9.74
CA GLY A 109 -1.66 14.18 -11.14
C GLY A 109 -1.72 12.82 -11.82
N TRP A 110 -2.40 11.83 -11.23
CA TRP A 110 -2.63 10.53 -11.86
C TRP A 110 -3.46 10.68 -13.14
N LYS A 111 -3.09 9.88 -14.14
CA LYS A 111 -3.76 9.80 -15.44
C LYS A 111 -3.92 8.33 -15.79
N ALA A 112 -5.16 7.93 -16.05
CA ALA A 112 -5.54 6.57 -16.46
C ALA A 112 -4.94 6.18 -17.82
#